data_AF-A0A816PF57-F1
#
_entry.id   AF-A0A816PF57-F1
#
_cell.length_a   1.000
_cell.length_b   1.000
_cell.length_c   1.000
_cell.angle_alpha   90.00
_cell.angle_beta   90.00
_cell.angle_gamma   90.00
#
_symmetry.space_group_name_H-M   'P 1'
#
loop_
_entity.id
_entity.type
_entity.pdbx_description
1 polymer ?
#
loop_
_entity_poly.entity_id
_entity_poly.type
_entity_poly.pdbx_seq_one_letter_code
_entity_poly.pdbx_strand_id
1 'polypeptide(L)'
;NCWEFKNEQEINVDDPCSDEFYEYFRQTAKRNSQIYEEVFSTLPSNQVKTFVGVEKYAQRPKLKETDPLTKHEKCKQIKGFIVECPLEFLADAVLMPRWNTSE
;
A
#
# COMPACT_ATOMS: atom_id res chain seq x y z
N ASN A 1 -13.11 -32.30 1.54
CA ASN A 1 -11.71 -32.01 1.13
C ASN A 1 -11.65 -30.57 0.67
N CYS A 2 -11.67 -29.66 1.66
CA CYS A 2 -11.95 -28.24 1.48
C CYS A 2 -10.66 -27.48 1.77
N TRP A 3 -10.13 -26.80 0.76
CA TRP A 3 -9.15 -25.73 0.85
C TRP A 3 -7.80 -26.11 1.49
N GLU A 4 -6.98 -26.89 0.77
CA GLU A 4 -5.54 -26.74 0.94
C GLU A 4 -5.12 -25.40 0.35
N PHE A 5 -5.04 -24.37 1.20
CA PHE A 5 -4.26 -23.19 0.87
C PHE A 5 -2.80 -23.63 0.80
N LYS A 6 -2.30 -23.91 -0.40
CA LYS A 6 -0.87 -24.15 -0.60
C LYS A 6 -0.11 -22.89 -0.20
N ASN A 7 0.48 -22.94 0.99
CA ASN A 7 1.38 -21.92 1.49
C ASN A 7 2.70 -22.08 0.74
N GLU A 8 2.83 -21.50 -0.45
CA GLU A 8 4.00 -21.62 -1.34
C GLU A 8 5.34 -21.24 -0.69
N GLN A 9 5.32 -20.59 0.48
CA GLN A 9 6.52 -20.19 1.22
C GLN A 9 6.67 -20.79 2.61
N GLU A 10 5.72 -21.63 3.07
CA GLU A 10 5.81 -22.31 4.37
C GLU A 10 6.33 -21.39 5.51
N ILE A 11 5.82 -20.16 5.58
CA ILE A 11 6.27 -19.24 6.63
C ILE A 11 5.76 -19.73 7.99
N ASN A 12 6.65 -19.81 8.98
CA ASN A 12 6.25 -20.16 10.32
C ASN A 12 5.54 -18.96 10.96
N VAL A 13 4.25 -19.11 11.24
CA VAL A 13 3.40 -18.09 11.90
C VAL A 13 3.14 -18.40 13.37
N ASP A 14 3.68 -19.50 13.89
CA ASP A 14 3.43 -19.96 15.26
C ASP A 14 4.12 -19.05 16.29
N ASP A 15 5.24 -18.42 15.92
CA ASP A 15 5.91 -17.38 16.72
C ASP A 15 5.81 -16.00 16.04
N PRO A 16 4.75 -15.24 16.34
CA PRO A 16 4.54 -13.90 15.77
C PRO A 16 5.49 -12.83 16.34
N CYS A 17 6.28 -13.16 17.37
CA CYS A 17 7.24 -12.25 17.99
C CYS A 17 8.69 -12.52 17.57
N SER A 18 8.93 -13.56 16.77
CA SER A 18 10.25 -13.85 16.22
C SER A 18 10.72 -12.76 15.25
N ASP A 19 12.03 -12.51 15.25
CA ASP A 19 12.65 -11.57 14.29
C ASP A 19 12.44 -12.00 12.84
N GLU A 20 12.42 -13.31 12.58
CA GLU A 20 12.17 -13.89 11.25
C GLU A 20 10.76 -13.55 10.75
N PHE A 21 9.74 -13.80 11.57
CA PHE A 21 8.37 -13.45 11.22
C PHE A 21 8.20 -11.94 11.05
N TYR A 22 8.75 -11.15 11.98
CA TYR A 22 8.65 -9.69 11.93
C TYR A 22 9.29 -9.12 10.66
N GLU A 23 10.45 -9.65 10.25
CA GLU A 23 11.12 -9.23 9.02
C GLU A 23 10.31 -9.63 7.78
N TYR A 24 9.82 -10.87 7.71
CA TYR A 24 8.94 -11.31 6.62
C TYR A 24 7.69 -10.43 6.51
N PHE A 25 7.04 -10.14 7.64
CA PHE A 25 5.85 -9.31 7.72
C PHE A 25 6.11 -7.91 7.18
N ARG A 26 7.20 -7.26 7.63
CA ARG A 26 7.60 -5.93 7.15
C ARG A 26 7.94 -5.91 5.67
N GLN A 27 8.73 -6.87 5.20
CA GLN A 27 9.11 -6.94 3.78
C GLN A 27 7.88 -7.17 2.88
N THR A 28 6.95 -8.01 3.33
CA THR A 28 5.70 -8.27 2.61
C THR A 28 4.84 -7.01 2.55
N ALA A 29 4.67 -6.31 3.68
CA ALA A 29 3.94 -5.04 3.75
C ALA A 29 4.54 -3.99 2.79
N LYS A 30 5.86 -3.81 2.85
CA LYS A 30 6.58 -2.84 2.02
C LYS A 30 6.43 -3.14 0.53
N ARG A 31 6.65 -4.39 0.15
CA ARG A 31 6.56 -4.83 -1.25
C ARG A 31 5.15 -4.69 -1.80
N ASN A 32 4.14 -5.09 -1.03
CA ASN A 32 2.75 -4.92 -1.42
C ASN A 32 2.40 -3.44 -1.60
N SER A 33 2.78 -2.57 -0.65
CA SER A 33 2.58 -1.11 -0.77
C SER A 33 3.18 -0.55 -2.06
N GLN A 34 4.44 -0.90 -2.36
CA GLN A 34 5.12 -0.44 -3.57
C GLN A 34 4.38 -0.87 -4.85
N ILE A 35 3.92 -2.12 -4.91
CA ILE A 35 3.16 -2.62 -6.07
C ILE A 35 1.82 -1.89 -6.19
N TYR A 36 1.09 -1.67 -5.08
CA TYR A 36 -0.17 -0.93 -5.12
C TYR A 36 0.01 0.51 -5.62
N GLU A 37 1.03 1.21 -5.11
CA GLU A 37 1.34 2.56 -5.55
C GLU A 37 1.75 2.62 -7.02
N GLU A 38 2.62 1.71 -7.48
CA GLU A 38 3.09 1.69 -8.87
C GLU A 38 1.97 1.34 -9.85
N VAL A 39 1.14 0.35 -9.51
CA VAL A 39 0.11 -0.15 -10.43
C VAL A 39 -1.11 0.77 -10.47
N PHE A 40 -1.55 1.26 -9.32
CA PHE A 40 -2.84 1.92 -9.16
C PHE A 40 -2.74 3.39 -8.75
N SER A 41 -1.55 3.87 -8.37
CA SER A 41 -1.36 5.21 -7.79
C SER A 41 -2.35 5.44 -6.64
N THR A 42 -2.32 4.54 -5.66
CA THR A 42 -3.24 4.57 -4.50
C THR A 42 -2.97 5.76 -3.58
N LEU A 43 -4.03 6.19 -2.90
CA LEU A 43 -3.95 7.05 -1.73
C LEU A 43 -4.53 6.28 -0.54
N PRO A 44 -4.02 6.47 0.69
CA PRO A 44 -2.94 7.38 1.08
C PRO A 44 -1.54 6.92 0.61
N SER A 45 -0.58 7.85 0.47
CA SER A 45 0.81 7.57 0.04
C SER A 45 1.82 8.54 0.68
N ASN A 46 2.99 8.05 1.06
CA ASN A 46 4.10 8.86 1.61
C ASN A 46 4.67 9.88 0.61
N GLN A 47 4.38 9.72 -0.69
CA GLN A 47 4.80 10.65 -1.73
C GLN A 47 3.97 11.94 -1.75
N VAL A 48 2.88 11.99 -0.99
CA VAL A 48 1.89 13.07 -1.04
C VAL A 48 1.73 13.70 0.34
N LYS A 49 2.43 14.82 0.56
CA LYS A 49 2.43 15.52 1.85
C LYS A 49 1.43 16.68 1.96
N THR A 50 0.77 17.06 0.87
CA THR A 50 -0.15 18.21 0.81
C THR A 50 -1.42 17.90 0.02
N PHE A 51 -2.51 18.64 0.25
CA PHE A 51 -3.75 18.51 -0.53
C PHE A 51 -3.55 18.82 -2.02
N VAL A 52 -2.73 19.83 -2.36
CA VAL A 52 -2.35 20.10 -3.77
C VAL A 52 -1.60 18.91 -4.36
N GLY A 53 -0.78 18.23 -3.57
CA GLY A 53 -0.11 16.99 -3.96
C GLY A 53 -1.10 15.86 -4.28
N VAL A 54 -2.20 15.75 -3.52
CA VAL A 54 -3.25 14.74 -3.75
C VAL A 54 -3.87 14.91 -5.13
N GLU A 55 -4.25 16.14 -5.49
CA GLU A 55 -4.84 16.43 -6.81
C GLU A 55 -3.88 16.07 -7.95
N LYS A 56 -2.61 16.48 -7.84
CA LYS A 56 -1.58 16.15 -8.83
C LYS A 56 -1.31 14.66 -8.93
N TYR A 57 -1.32 13.95 -7.80
CA TYR A 57 -1.07 12.51 -7.77
C TYR A 57 -2.22 11.73 -8.40
N ALA A 58 -3.47 12.14 -8.14
CA ALA A 58 -4.67 11.52 -8.72
C ALA A 58 -4.74 11.62 -10.26
N GLN A 59 -4.11 12.64 -10.84
CA GLN A 59 -4.03 12.85 -12.29
C GLN A 59 -2.92 12.05 -12.97
N ARG A 60 -2.04 11.36 -12.22
CA ARG A 60 -0.96 10.56 -12.82
C ARG A 60 -1.56 9.38 -13.60
N PRO A 61 -1.02 9.08 -14.80
CA PRO A 61 -1.39 7.86 -15.52
C PRO A 61 -1.11 6.63 -14.67
N LYS A 62 -2.11 5.75 -14.53
CA LYS A 62 -1.97 4.52 -13.75
C LYS A 62 -1.48 3.42 -14.66
N LEU A 63 -0.51 2.62 -14.19
CA LEU A 63 0.00 1.50 -14.98
C LEU A 63 -1.11 0.52 -15.37
N LYS A 64 -2.14 0.37 -14.53
CA LYS A 64 -3.34 -0.43 -14.83
C LYS A 64 -4.07 -0.01 -16.11
N GLU A 65 -3.98 1.27 -16.48
CA GLU A 65 -4.63 1.87 -17.64
C GLU A 65 -3.71 1.85 -18.87
N THR A 66 -2.40 1.99 -18.66
CA THR A 66 -1.43 2.10 -19.75
C THR A 66 -0.84 0.76 -20.21
N ASP A 67 -0.67 -0.21 -19.30
CA ASP A 67 -0.05 -1.51 -19.60
C ASP A 67 -0.65 -2.65 -18.75
N PRO A 68 -1.72 -3.31 -19.25
CA PRO A 68 -2.38 -4.41 -18.56
C PRO A 68 -1.49 -5.64 -18.33
N LEU A 69 -0.51 -5.89 -19.20
CA LEU A 69 0.38 -7.05 -19.09
C LEU A 69 1.36 -6.85 -17.93
N THR A 70 2.04 -5.70 -17.90
CA THR A 70 2.95 -5.37 -16.79
C THR A 70 2.19 -5.27 -15.46
N LYS A 71 0.95 -4.74 -15.48
CA LYS A 71 0.06 -4.76 -14.31
C LYS A 71 -0.18 -6.18 -13.81
N HIS A 72 -0.48 -7.13 -14.69
CA HIS A 72 -0.73 -8.51 -14.29
C HIS A 72 0.51 -9.16 -13.65
N GLU A 73 1.69 -8.97 -14.26
CA GLU A 73 2.94 -9.53 -13.73
C GLU A 73 3.36 -8.93 -12.39
N LYS A 74 3.12 -7.63 -12.16
CA LYS A 74 3.34 -7.00 -10.85
C LYS A 74 2.34 -7.49 -9.82
N CYS A 75 1.05 -7.61 -10.17
CA CYS A 75 0.02 -8.08 -9.25
C CYS A 75 0.23 -9.52 -8.79
N LYS A 76 0.80 -10.41 -9.63
CA LYS A 76 1.17 -11.78 -9.22
C LYS A 76 2.18 -11.80 -8.08
N GLN A 77 2.97 -10.74 -7.92
CA GLN A 77 3.93 -10.67 -6.85
C GLN A 77 3.22 -10.47 -5.52
N ILE A 78 2.11 -9.73 -5.43
CA ILE A 78 1.42 -9.45 -4.15
C ILE A 78 1.14 -10.73 -3.36
N LYS A 79 1.47 -10.73 -2.07
CA LYS A 79 1.21 -11.85 -1.15
C LYS A 79 0.37 -11.35 0.02
N GLY A 80 -0.81 -11.94 0.20
CA GLY A 80 -1.78 -11.46 1.18
C GLY A 80 -2.23 -10.01 0.90
N PHE A 81 -2.67 -9.32 1.96
CA PHE A 81 -3.26 -7.98 1.87
C PHE A 81 -2.56 -6.93 2.74
N ILE A 82 -1.50 -7.31 3.45
CA ILE A 82 -0.80 -6.38 4.31
C ILE A 82 -0.06 -5.33 3.48
N VAL A 83 -0.09 -4.08 3.95
CA VAL A 83 0.59 -2.92 3.38
C VAL A 83 1.19 -2.08 4.51
N GLU A 84 2.29 -1.38 4.23
CA GLU A 84 2.82 -0.35 5.12
C GLU A 84 1.82 0.81 5.27
N CYS A 85 1.66 1.30 6.49
CA CYS A 85 0.88 2.49 6.76
C CYS A 85 1.67 3.76 6.37
N PRO A 86 1.15 4.62 5.49
CA PRO A 86 1.87 5.81 5.04
C PRO A 86 1.77 6.94 6.07
N LEU A 87 2.76 7.03 6.96
CA LEU A 87 2.82 8.01 8.04
C LEU A 87 3.12 9.45 7.56
N GLU A 88 3.66 9.62 6.35
CA GLU A 88 4.00 10.92 5.77
C GLU A 88 2.86 11.50 4.92
N PHE A 89 1.75 10.78 4.77
CA PHE A 89 0.62 11.25 3.99
C PHE A 89 0.00 12.49 4.61
N LEU A 90 -0.11 13.57 3.84
CA LEU A 90 -0.60 14.88 4.27
C LEU A 90 0.12 15.49 5.48
N ALA A 91 1.37 15.08 5.75
CA ALA A 91 2.14 15.56 6.89
C ALA A 91 2.36 17.08 6.92
N ASP A 92 2.32 17.76 5.77
CA ASP A 92 2.49 19.21 5.64
C ASP A 92 1.14 19.95 5.57
N ALA A 93 0.01 19.27 5.83
CA ALA A 93 -1.32 19.84 5.75
C ALA A 93 -1.97 20.00 7.14
N VAL A 94 -2.83 21.01 7.27
CA VAL A 94 -3.71 21.15 8.44
C VAL A 94 -4.90 20.20 8.25
N LEU A 95 -4.89 19.09 8.99
CA LEU A 95 -5.93 18.04 8.90
C LEU A 95 -7.14 18.31 9.79
N MET A 96 -7.03 19.24 10.73
CA MET A 96 -8.17 19.62 11.56
C MET A 96 -9.19 20.38 10.69
N PRO A 97 -10.49 20.05 10.77
CA PRO A 97 -11.51 20.89 10.17
C PRO A 97 -11.35 22.31 10.72
N ARG A 98 -11.55 23.32 9.87
CA ARG A 98 -11.59 24.71 10.33
C ARG A 98 -12.74 24.85 11.32
N TRP A 99 -12.42 25.12 12.59
CA TRP A 99 -13.43 25.34 13.62
C TRP A 99 -13.72 26.84 13.73
N ASN A 100 -14.61 27.39 12.89
CA ASN A 100 -15.28 28.73 12.97
C ASN A 100 -15.65 29.25 11.54
N THR A 101 -16.79 29.89 11.24
CA THR A 101 -18.01 30.28 11.98
C THR A 101 -19.14 30.32 10.93
N SER A 102 -20.40 30.15 11.35
CA SER A 102 -21.59 30.48 10.56
C SER A 102 -21.47 31.88 9.93
N GLU A 103 -21.80 31.99 8.64
CA GLU A 103 -22.42 33.18 8.05
C GLU A 103 -23.85 32.82 7.63
#